data_AF-A0A7L7KRS1-F1
#
_entry.id   AF-A0A7L7KRS1-F1
#
_cell.length_a   1.000
_cell.length_b   1.000
_cell.length_c   1.000
_cell.angle_alpha   90.00
_cell.angle_beta   90.00
_cell.angle_gamma   90.00
#
_symmetry.space_group_name_H-M   'P 1'
#
loop_
_entity.id
_entity.type
_entity.pdbx_description
1 polymer ?
#
loop_
_entity_poly.entity_id
_entity_poly.type
_entity_poly.pdbx_seq_one_letter_code
_entity_poly.pdbx_strand_id
1 'polypeptide(L)'
;MEILVEQFVLAILWGALMLTYLLGDVLRIFAGEFVPGEIDGKEVPGRMWILSALIMVIPIVMILLSLFVSYPYTKWISVVMSSVFFIFNLLGFFTYKPFDQFLLIISFIINSTIIYYAWIW
;
A
#
# COMPACT_ATOMS: atom_id res chain seq x y z
N MET A 1 10.51 -13.22 22.23
CA MET A 1 9.38 -12.31 22.53
C MET A 1 9.50 -11.04 21.70
N GLU A 2 10.68 -10.41 21.62
CA GLU A 2 10.94 -9.23 20.76
C GLU A 2 10.62 -9.49 19.27
N ILE A 3 11.16 -10.55 18.67
CA ILE A 3 10.89 -10.92 17.26
C ILE A 3 9.39 -11.03 16.94
N LEU A 4 8.59 -11.54 17.88
CA LEU A 4 7.15 -11.68 17.69
C LEU A 4 6.47 -10.29 17.63
N VAL A 5 6.85 -9.38 18.53
CA VAL A 5 6.31 -8.01 18.56
C VAL A 5 6.63 -7.28 17.25
N GLU A 6 7.85 -7.43 16.74
CA GLU A 6 8.31 -6.81 15.49
C GLU A 6 7.50 -7.29 14.28
N GLN A 7 7.28 -8.60 14.17
CA GLN A 7 6.44 -9.21 13.15
C GLN A 7 5.01 -8.66 13.19
N PHE A 8 4.44 -8.48 14.38
CA PHE A 8 3.12 -7.86 14.56
C PHE A 8 3.11 -6.38 14.16
N VAL A 9 4.15 -5.61 14.49
CA VAL A 9 4.25 -4.20 14.10
C VAL A 9 4.27 -4.07 12.57
N LEU A 10 5.08 -4.87 11.87
CA LEU A 10 5.11 -4.88 10.41
C LEU A 10 3.75 -5.28 9.82
N ALA A 11 3.12 -6.32 10.36
CA ALA A 11 1.79 -6.75 9.92
C ALA A 11 0.74 -5.63 10.07
N ILE A 12 0.73 -4.92 11.21
CA ILE A 12 -0.18 -3.80 11.45
C ILE A 12 0.09 -2.65 10.48
N LEU A 13 1.36 -2.31 10.22
CA LEU A 13 1.72 -1.25 9.29
C LEU A 13 1.30 -1.56 7.85
N TRP A 14 1.47 -2.81 7.39
CA TRP A 14 0.97 -3.26 6.08
C TRP A 14 -0.56 -3.21 6.02
N GLY A 15 -1.25 -3.56 7.11
CA GLY A 15 -2.70 -3.39 7.25
C GLY A 15 -3.13 -1.92 7.16
N ALA A 16 -2.44 -1.03 7.87
CA ALA A 16 -2.69 0.42 7.83
C ALA A 16 -2.47 1.00 6.43
N LEU A 17 -1.44 0.53 5.71
CA LEU A 17 -1.19 0.95 4.34
C LEU A 17 -2.33 0.52 3.40
N MET A 18 -2.78 -0.73 3.50
CA MET A 18 -3.92 -1.24 2.72
C MET A 18 -5.20 -0.43 2.98
N LEU A 19 -5.52 -0.18 4.25
CA LEU A 19 -6.70 0.60 4.63
C LEU A 19 -6.62 2.05 4.14
N THR A 20 -5.42 2.63 4.08
CA THR A 20 -5.21 3.98 3.52
C THR A 20 -5.58 4.03 2.04
N TYR A 21 -5.17 3.02 1.26
CA TYR A 21 -5.52 2.93 -0.16
C TYR A 21 -7.02 2.68 -0.36
N LEU A 22 -7.61 1.77 0.43
CA LEU A 22 -9.04 1.49 0.37
C LEU A 22 -9.89 2.71 0.72
N LEU A 23 -9.45 3.52 1.70
CA LEU A 23 -10.11 4.78 2.04
C LEU A 23 -10.09 5.76 0.86
N GLY A 24 -8.99 5.84 0.11
CA GLY A 24 -8.92 6.66 -1.10
C GLY A 24 -9.97 6.25 -2.14
N ASP A 25 -10.10 4.95 -2.39
CA ASP A 25 -11.11 4.43 -3.32
C ASP A 25 -12.55 4.72 -2.85
N VAL A 26 -12.82 4.57 -1.55
CA VAL A 26 -14.12 4.92 -0.96
C VAL A 26 -14.42 6.40 -1.13
N LEU A 27 -13.46 7.29 -0.87
CA LEU A 27 -13.64 8.74 -1.04
C LEU A 27 -13.90 9.12 -2.50
N ARG A 28 -13.20 8.51 -3.46
CA ARG A 28 -13.41 8.75 -4.90
C ARG A 28 -14.82 8.36 -5.36
N ILE A 29 -15.33 7.23 -4.85
CA ILE A 29 -16.71 6.81 -5.11
C ILE A 29 -17.70 7.86 -4.58
N PHE A 30 -17.53 8.33 -3.34
CA PHE A 30 -18.42 9.33 -2.75
C PHE A 30 -18.27 10.74 -3.35
N ALA A 31 -17.11 11.09 -3.90
CA ALA A 31 -16.88 12.35 -4.60
C ALA A 31 -17.58 12.41 -5.97
N GLY A 32 -18.19 11.31 -6.43
CA GLY A 32 -18.85 11.22 -7.74
C GLY A 32 -17.88 11.08 -8.90
N GLU A 33 -16.63 10.68 -8.63
CA GLU A 33 -15.55 10.53 -9.62
C GLU A 33 -15.51 9.14 -10.24
N PHE A 34 -16.46 8.27 -9.87
CA PHE A 34 -16.48 6.87 -10.26
C PHE A 34 -17.54 6.62 -11.34
N VAL A 35 -17.10 6.44 -12.57
CA VAL A 35 -17.92 5.85 -13.65
C VAL A 35 -17.58 4.35 -13.71
N PRO A 36 -18.55 3.44 -13.48
CA PRO A 36 -18.27 2.01 -13.49
C PRO A 36 -17.65 1.54 -14.82
N GLY A 37 -16.49 0.89 -14.75
CA GLY A 37 -15.79 0.37 -15.92
C GLY A 37 -14.79 1.33 -16.56
N GLU A 38 -14.69 2.56 -16.07
CA GLU A 38 -13.76 3.57 -16.58
C GLU A 38 -12.68 3.95 -15.56
N ILE A 39 -11.47 4.21 -16.07
CA ILE A 39 -10.40 4.90 -15.35
C ILE A 39 -9.94 6.01 -16.28
N ASP A 40 -9.89 7.25 -15.78
CA ASP A 40 -9.47 8.43 -16.55
C ASP A 40 -10.32 8.64 -17.83
N GLY A 41 -11.63 8.40 -17.73
CA GLY A 41 -12.59 8.58 -18.83
C GLY A 41 -12.45 7.59 -19.99
N LYS A 42 -11.76 6.46 -19.78
CA LYS A 42 -11.57 5.39 -20.77
C LYS A 42 -12.01 4.06 -20.21
N GLU A 43 -12.69 3.26 -21.04
CA GLU A 43 -12.98 1.87 -20.72
C GLU A 43 -11.69 1.11 -20.41
N VAL A 44 -11.69 0.45 -19.26
CA VAL A 44 -10.52 -0.26 -18.75
C VAL A 44 -10.53 -1.68 -19.31
N PRO A 45 -9.49 -2.09 -20.06
CA PRO A 45 -9.43 -3.45 -20.58
C PRO A 45 -9.35 -4.45 -19.42
N GLY A 46 -9.99 -5.61 -19.56
CA GLY A 46 -10.05 -6.68 -18.55
C GLY A 46 -8.69 -7.02 -17.87
N ARG A 47 -7.59 -6.94 -18.62
CA ARG A 47 -6.22 -7.19 -18.12
C ARG A 47 -5.77 -6.20 -17.05
N MET A 48 -6.24 -4.95 -17.12
CA MET A 48 -5.85 -3.90 -16.19
C MET A 48 -6.51 -4.10 -14.82
N TRP A 49 -7.72 -4.66 -14.77
CA TRP A 49 -8.35 -5.10 -13.51
C TRP A 49 -7.55 -6.19 -12.79
N ILE A 50 -6.98 -7.14 -13.55
CA ILE A 50 -6.09 -8.18 -12.99
C ILE A 50 -4.83 -7.53 -12.41
N LEU A 51 -4.22 -6.58 -13.14
CA LEU A 51 -3.05 -5.87 -12.64
C LEU A 51 -3.35 -5.11 -11.35
N SER A 52 -4.47 -4.38 -11.28
CA SER A 52 -4.89 -3.68 -10.07
C SER A 52 -5.10 -4.64 -8.90
N ALA A 53 -5.74 -5.80 -9.14
CA ALA A 53 -5.92 -6.82 -8.12
C ALA A 53 -4.57 -7.39 -7.62
N LEU A 54 -3.61 -7.63 -8.52
CA LEU A 54 -2.26 -8.08 -8.17
C LEU A 54 -1.50 -7.04 -7.35
N ILE A 55 -1.66 -5.74 -7.63
CA ILE A 55 -1.00 -4.69 -6.84
C ILE A 55 -1.64 -4.59 -5.44
N MET A 56 -2.97 -4.58 -5.37
CA MET A 56 -3.71 -4.42 -4.12
C MET A 56 -3.62 -5.63 -3.19
N VAL A 57 -3.33 -6.82 -3.71
CA VAL A 57 -3.09 -8.01 -2.87
C VAL A 57 -1.71 -7.98 -2.20
N ILE A 58 -0.73 -7.22 -2.71
CA ILE A 58 0.61 -7.17 -2.14
C ILE A 58 0.58 -6.81 -0.65
N PRO A 59 -0.04 -5.70 -0.19
CA PRO A 59 -0.07 -5.39 1.23
C PRO A 59 -0.78 -6.47 2.06
N ILE A 60 -1.77 -7.19 1.51
CA ILE A 60 -2.42 -8.33 2.18
C ILE A 60 -1.45 -9.49 2.34
N VAL A 61 -0.72 -9.84 1.28
CA VAL A 61 0.33 -10.87 1.33
C VAL A 61 1.41 -10.48 2.32
N MET A 62 1.80 -9.20 2.38
CA MET A 62 2.81 -8.71 3.31
C MET A 62 2.40 -8.82 4.77
N ILE A 63 1.11 -8.69 5.10
CA ILE A 63 0.59 -9.00 6.45
C ILE A 63 0.88 -10.46 6.78
N LEU A 64 0.53 -11.39 5.89
CA LEU A 64 0.75 -12.82 6.11
C LEU A 64 2.24 -13.16 6.20
N LEU A 65 3.05 -12.63 5.29
CA LEU A 65 4.51 -12.84 5.31
C LEU A 65 5.12 -12.29 6.60
N SER A 66 4.64 -11.15 7.10
CA SER A 66 5.11 -10.60 8.38
C SER A 66 4.87 -11.54 9.54
N LEU A 67 3.73 -12.25 9.57
CA LEU A 67 3.35 -13.15 10.65
C LEU A 67 3.97 -14.55 10.54
N PHE A 68 4.12 -15.07 9.33
CA PHE A 68 4.48 -16.48 9.11
C PHE A 68 5.93 -16.70 8.68
N VAL A 69 6.60 -15.69 8.11
CA VAL A 69 7.98 -15.82 7.65
C VAL A 69 8.94 -15.26 8.69
N SER A 70 9.93 -16.08 9.04
CA SER A 70 10.98 -15.72 9.99
C SER A 70 11.94 -14.68 9.42
N TYR A 71 12.49 -13.87 10.32
CA TYR A 71 13.63 -13.02 10.04
C TYR A 71 14.83 -13.86 9.52
N PRO A 72 15.65 -13.39 8.55
CA PRO A 72 15.74 -12.03 7.96
C PRO A 72 14.97 -11.81 6.66
N TYR A 73 14.26 -12.81 6.14
CA TYR A 73 13.65 -12.72 4.80
C TYR A 73 12.57 -11.62 4.73
N THR A 74 11.73 -11.53 5.76
CA THR A 74 10.64 -10.54 5.87
C THR A 74 11.15 -9.10 5.85
N LYS A 75 12.37 -8.86 6.35
CA LYS A 75 13.01 -7.53 6.33
C LYS A 75 13.26 -7.04 4.91
N TRP A 76 13.98 -7.82 4.11
CA TRP A 76 14.36 -7.40 2.76
C TRP A 76 13.14 -7.25 1.87
N ILE A 77 12.18 -8.16 1.99
CA ILE A 77 10.92 -8.07 1.24
C ILE A 77 10.16 -6.81 1.63
N SER A 78 10.06 -6.49 2.93
CA SER A 78 9.34 -5.29 3.38
C SER A 78 10.00 -3.99 2.92
N VAL A 79 11.33 -3.92 2.97
CA VAL A 79 12.08 -2.74 2.49
C VAL A 79 11.86 -2.54 0.99
N VAL A 80 12.00 -3.60 0.19
CA VAL A 80 11.82 -3.51 -1.27
C VAL A 80 10.39 -3.12 -1.62
N MET A 81 9.40 -3.82 -1.07
CA MET A 81 7.99 -3.56 -1.39
C MET A 81 7.55 -2.16 -0.95
N SER A 82 7.91 -1.74 0.26
CA SER A 82 7.60 -0.40 0.76
C SER A 82 8.26 0.69 -0.11
N SER A 83 9.51 0.49 -0.52
CA SER A 83 10.20 1.42 -1.43
C SER A 83 9.50 1.52 -2.79
N VAL A 84 9.04 0.39 -3.34
CA VAL A 84 8.30 0.37 -4.61
C VAL A 84 6.99 1.14 -4.48
N PHE A 85 6.20 0.89 -3.44
CA PHE A 85 4.95 1.63 -3.20
C PHE A 85 5.19 3.12 -2.99
N PHE A 86 6.23 3.48 -2.23
CA PHE A 86 6.59 4.86 -1.99
C PHE A 86 6.92 5.58 -3.31
N ILE A 87 7.81 5.01 -4.13
CA ILE A 87 8.20 5.61 -5.42
C ILE A 87 7.01 5.67 -6.37
N PHE A 88 6.23 4.60 -6.48
CA PHE A 88 5.03 4.56 -7.33
C PHE A 88 4.04 5.66 -6.97
N ASN A 89 3.75 5.83 -5.68
CA ASN A 89 2.86 6.88 -5.19
C ASN A 89 3.46 8.29 -5.36
N LEU A 90 4.77 8.44 -5.21
CA LEU A 90 5.46 9.72 -5.40
C LEU A 90 5.38 10.19 -6.86
N LEU A 91 5.51 9.28 -7.82
CA LEU A 91 5.38 9.59 -9.25
C LEU A 91 3.98 10.10 -9.61
N GLY A 92 2.93 9.62 -8.94
CA GLY A 92 1.55 10.07 -9.15
C GLY A 92 1.12 11.26 -8.29
N PHE A 93 1.89 11.65 -7.28
CA PHE A 93 1.44 12.57 -6.22
C PHE A 93 0.82 13.88 -6.75
N PHE A 94 1.47 14.52 -7.73
CA PHE A 94 1.04 15.81 -8.25
C PHE A 94 -0.18 15.73 -9.20
N THR A 95 -0.64 14.52 -9.58
CA THR A 95 -1.79 14.36 -10.47
C THR A 95 -3.11 14.15 -9.73
N TYR A 96 -3.07 13.94 -8.41
CA TYR A 96 -4.24 13.65 -7.59
C TYR A 96 -4.89 14.90 -6.97
N LYS A 97 -6.16 14.75 -6.56
CA LYS A 97 -6.93 15.78 -5.85
C LYS A 97 -6.45 15.96 -4.39
N PRO A 98 -6.80 17.07 -3.71
CA PRO A 98 -6.27 17.37 -2.38
C PRO A 98 -6.51 16.29 -1.31
N PHE A 99 -7.68 15.63 -1.32
CA PHE A 99 -7.96 14.56 -0.35
C PHE A 99 -7.12 13.30 -0.61
N ASP A 100 -6.88 12.97 -1.87
CA ASP A 100 -6.00 11.88 -2.27
C ASP A 100 -4.54 12.21 -1.93
N GLN A 101 -4.09 13.45 -2.17
CA GLN A 101 -2.76 13.91 -1.78
C GLN A 101 -2.54 13.78 -0.27
N PHE A 102 -3.54 14.11 0.55
CA PHE A 102 -3.48 13.89 2.00
C PHE A 102 -3.27 12.41 2.34
N LEU A 103 -4.07 11.51 1.76
CA LEU A 103 -3.92 10.06 1.99
C LEU A 103 -2.57 9.53 1.47
N LEU A 104 -2.05 10.07 0.38
CA LEU A 104 -0.73 9.72 -0.13
C LEU A 104 0.38 10.15 0.83
N ILE A 105 0.27 11.33 1.46
CA ILE A 105 1.21 11.76 2.51
C ILE A 105 1.19 10.77 3.69
N ILE A 106 0.00 10.35 4.13
CA ILE A 106 -0.12 9.31 5.16
C ILE A 106 0.54 8.00 4.71
N SER A 107 0.34 7.61 3.45
CA SER A 107 0.99 6.43 2.87
C SER A 107 2.52 6.54 2.85
N PHE A 108 3.08 7.73 2.62
CA PHE A 108 4.52 7.96 2.64
C PHE A 108 5.09 7.80 4.04
N ILE A 109 4.38 8.30 5.06
CA ILE A 109 4.76 8.12 6.46
C ILE A 109 4.77 6.63 6.79
N ILE A 110 3.69 5.90 6.48
CA ILE A 110 3.58 4.47 6.76
C ILE A 110 4.69 3.67 6.06
N ASN A 111 4.93 3.91 4.76
CA ASN A 111 5.99 3.23 4.01
C ASN A 111 7.39 3.52 4.62
N SER A 112 7.66 4.76 4.99
CA SER A 112 8.92 5.13 5.65
C SER A 112 9.08 4.43 7.00
N THR A 113 8.00 4.33 7.77
CA THR A 113 7.96 3.61 9.05
C THR A 113 8.19 2.11 8.86
N ILE A 114 7.61 1.48 7.83
CA ILE A 114 7.89 0.08 7.46
C ILE A 114 9.38 -0.11 7.17
N ILE A 115 9.98 0.77 6.36
CA ILE A 115 11.40 0.69 6.01
C ILE A 115 12.26 0.83 7.27
N TYR A 116 11.98 1.81 8.11
CA TYR A 116 12.70 2.07 9.35
C TYR A 116 12.70 0.84 10.27
N TYR A 117 11.51 0.29 10.55
CA TYR A 117 11.37 -0.86 11.43
C TYR A 117 11.95 -2.15 10.82
N ALA A 118 11.77 -2.37 9.51
CA ALA A 118 12.40 -3.49 8.82
C ALA A 118 13.93 -3.37 8.79
N TRP A 119 14.49 -2.15 8.82
CA TRP A 119 15.94 -1.95 8.74
C TRP A 119 16.65 -2.10 10.09
N ILE A 120 16.06 -1.58 11.15
CA ILE A 120 16.63 -1.62 12.50
C ILE A 120 16.58 -3.02 13.08
N TRP A 121 15.48 -3.72 12.84
CA TRP A 121 15.29 -5.09 13.29
C TRP A 121 15.88 -6.08 12.29
#